data_AF-A0A3D9BSD4-F1
#
_entry.id   AF-A0A3D9BSD4-F1
#
_cell.length_a   1.000
_cell.length_b   1.000
_cell.length_c   1.000
_cell.angle_alpha   90.00
_cell.angle_beta   90.00
_cell.angle_gamma   90.00
#
_symmetry.space_group_name_H-M   'P 1'
#
loop_
_entity.id
_entity.type
_entity.pdbx_description
1 polymer ?
#
loop_
_entity_poly.entity_id
_entity_poly.type
_entity_poly.pdbx_seq_one_letter_code
_entity_poly.pdbx_strand_id
1 'polypeptide(L)'
;MYEITAVTLKKSKIYNTKAGRFSYKTAPLPYYSFGIINEALSAKQTILMACPEKALCDKIIMTPGVLLRSISQTLDFLVNDLRIDEDQLSTLDTEKIATWIPDAPKNSSLKIFIKALQSL
;
A
#
# COMPACT_ATOMS: atom_id res chain seq x y z
N MET A 1 15.47 11.68 -2.66
CA MET A 1 15.90 10.50 -3.45
C MET A 1 14.64 9.73 -3.80
N TYR A 2 14.33 9.54 -5.08
CA TYR A 2 13.10 8.87 -5.50
C TYR A 2 13.36 7.37 -5.67
N GLU A 3 12.61 6.53 -4.95
CA GLU A 3 12.63 5.07 -5.06
C GLU A 3 11.26 4.61 -5.58
N ILE A 4 11.27 3.72 -6.58
CA ILE A 4 10.05 3.05 -7.04
C ILE A 4 9.98 1.68 -6.34
N THR A 5 8.87 1.42 -5.65
CA THR A 5 8.61 0.13 -5.01
C THR A 5 7.53 -0.63 -5.76
N ALA A 6 7.79 -1.88 -6.09
CA ALA A 6 6.83 -2.81 -6.69
C ALA A 6 6.71 -4.07 -5.84
N VAL A 7 5.51 -4.66 -5.85
CA VAL A 7 5.24 -5.92 -5.15
C VAL A 7 5.32 -7.08 -6.15
N THR A 8 5.81 -8.23 -5.70
CA THR A 8 5.96 -9.42 -6.54
C THR A 8 5.77 -10.70 -5.74
N LEU A 9 5.50 -11.81 -6.43
CA LEU A 9 5.53 -13.16 -5.87
C LEU A 9 6.96 -13.70 -5.70
N LYS A 10 7.94 -13.11 -6.39
CA LYS A 10 9.35 -13.54 -6.34
C LYS A 10 10.06 -12.98 -5.10
N LYS A 11 11.29 -13.44 -4.86
CA LYS A 11 12.14 -12.95 -3.76
C LYS A 11 12.36 -11.44 -3.84
N SER A 12 12.36 -10.79 -2.68
CA SER A 12 12.59 -9.36 -2.57
C SER A 12 14.00 -9.01 -3.03
N LYS A 13 14.13 -7.92 -3.80
CA LYS A 13 15.43 -7.50 -4.34
C LYS A 13 15.43 -6.01 -4.65
N ILE A 14 16.57 -5.37 -4.43
CA ILE A 14 16.81 -3.97 -4.76
C ILE A 14 17.76 -3.91 -5.95
N TYR A 15 17.43 -3.08 -6.92
CA TYR A 15 18.26 -2.80 -8.09
C TYR A 15 18.60 -1.31 -8.10
N ASN A 16 19.91 -1.02 -8.11
CA ASN A 16 20.42 0.33 -8.33
C ASN A 16 20.90 0.41 -9.78
N THR A 17 20.25 1.26 -10.56
CA THR A 17 20.57 1.46 -11.98
C THR A 17 20.83 2.93 -12.25
N LYS A 18 21.37 3.25 -13.43
CA LYS A 18 21.54 4.64 -13.86
C LYS A 18 20.21 5.40 -13.94
N ALA A 19 19.09 4.70 -14.14
CA ALA A 19 17.75 5.28 -14.21
C ALA A 19 17.12 5.55 -12.83
N GLY A 20 17.69 5.00 -11.75
CA GLY A 20 17.16 5.13 -10.39
C GLY A 20 17.21 3.84 -9.59
N ARG A 21 16.57 3.90 -8.41
CA ARG A 21 16.50 2.79 -7.45
C ARG A 21 15.13 2.13 -7.49
N PHE A 22 15.14 0.82 -7.72
CA PHE A 22 13.94 0.00 -7.83
C PHE A 22 13.95 -1.06 -6.73
N SER A 23 12.86 -1.13 -5.98
CA SER A 23 12.70 -2.00 -4.82
C SER A 23 11.57 -2.96 -5.07
N TYR A 24 11.87 -4.25 -5.11
CA TYR A 24 10.88 -5.32 -5.29
C TYR A 24 10.66 -6.00 -3.94
N LYS A 25 9.41 -6.04 -3.50
CA LYS A 25 8.99 -6.61 -2.22
C LYS A 25 8.09 -7.81 -2.45
N THR A 26 8.32 -8.88 -1.68
CA THR A 26 7.56 -10.12 -1.80
C THR A 26 6.25 -10.03 -1.03
N ALA A 27 5.16 -10.44 -1.65
CA ALA A 27 3.87 -10.64 -0.99
C ALA A 27 3.37 -12.08 -1.22
N PRO A 28 2.77 -12.74 -0.20
CA PRO A 28 2.20 -14.07 -0.36
C PRO A 28 0.88 -14.01 -1.15
N LEU A 29 0.51 -15.15 -1.75
CA LEU A 29 -0.86 -15.36 -2.22
C LEU A 29 -1.77 -15.74 -1.03
N PRO A 30 -3.06 -15.35 -1.06
CA PRO A 30 -3.72 -14.60 -2.13
C PRO A 30 -3.50 -13.08 -2.08
N TYR A 31 -2.91 -12.54 -1.01
CA TYR A 31 -2.76 -11.09 -0.77
C TYR A 31 -2.11 -10.30 -1.92
N TYR A 32 -1.13 -10.88 -2.62
CA TYR A 32 -0.50 -10.25 -3.79
C TYR A 32 -1.54 -9.85 -4.86
N SER A 33 -2.52 -10.70 -5.12
CA SER A 33 -3.48 -10.54 -6.21
C SER A 33 -4.55 -9.47 -5.93
N PHE A 34 -4.70 -9.05 -4.68
CA PHE A 34 -5.72 -8.10 -4.28
C PHE A 34 -5.40 -6.69 -4.77
N GLY A 35 -6.44 -5.97 -5.23
CA GLY A 35 -6.33 -4.56 -5.61
C GLY A 35 -5.40 -4.29 -6.79
N ILE A 36 -5.04 -5.30 -7.59
CA ILE A 36 -4.34 -5.08 -8.87
C ILE A 36 -5.36 -4.53 -9.87
N ILE A 37 -5.02 -3.41 -10.50
CA ILE A 37 -5.81 -2.74 -11.54
C ILE A 37 -5.01 -2.64 -12.85
N ASN A 38 -5.74 -2.55 -13.95
CA ASN A 38 -5.18 -2.28 -15.27
C ASN A 38 -5.40 -0.80 -15.60
N GLU A 39 -4.31 -0.08 -15.85
CA GLU A 39 -4.36 1.34 -16.21
C GLU A 39 -3.75 1.56 -17.59
N ALA A 40 -4.45 2.30 -18.46
CA ALA A 40 -3.99 2.60 -19.80
C ALA A 40 -3.14 3.88 -19.79
N LEU A 41 -1.83 3.74 -20.04
CA LEU A 41 -0.92 4.88 -20.20
C LEU A 41 -1.06 5.54 -21.57
N SER A 42 -1.41 4.75 -22.58
CA SER A 42 -1.70 5.21 -23.94
C SER A 42 -2.62 4.21 -24.64
N ALA A 43 -3.12 4.55 -25.84
CA ALA A 43 -4.01 3.68 -26.61
C ALA A 43 -3.43 2.27 -26.91
N LYS A 44 -2.10 2.08 -26.77
CA LYS A 44 -1.42 0.81 -27.02
C LYS A 44 -0.63 0.29 -25.82
N GLN A 45 -0.74 0.93 -24.65
CA GLN A 45 0.04 0.57 -23.47
C GLN A 45 -0.85 0.51 -22.24
N THR A 46 -0.99 -0.69 -21.70
CA THR A 46 -1.67 -0.95 -20.43
C THR A 46 -0.65 -1.47 -19.43
N ILE A 47 -0.72 -0.96 -18.21
CA ILE A 47 0.11 -1.40 -17.09
C ILE A 47 -0.75 -2.04 -16.01
N LEU A 48 -0.12 -2.92 -15.24
CA LEU A 48 -0.68 -3.40 -13.98
C LEU A 48 -0.10 -2.57 -12.85
N MET A 49 -0.97 -2.06 -11.98
CA MET A 49 -0.55 -1.35 -10.77
C MET A 49 -1.48 -1.65 -9.61
N ALA A 50 -1.02 -1.36 -8.40
CA ALA A 50 -1.87 -1.42 -7.21
C ALA A 50 -2.84 -0.23 -7.23
N CYS A 51 -4.10 -0.48 -6.88
CA CYS A 51 -5.05 0.60 -6.58
C CYS A 51 -4.60 1.37 -5.33
N PRO A 52 -5.10 2.60 -5.10
CA PRO A 52 -4.66 3.44 -3.99
C PRO A 52 -4.76 2.76 -2.62
N GLU A 53 -5.83 2.01 -2.37
CA GLU A 53 -6.03 1.28 -1.13
C GLU A 53 -4.95 0.23 -0.92
N LYS A 54 -4.68 -0.56 -1.97
CA LYS A 54 -3.68 -1.62 -1.96
C LYS A 54 -2.27 -1.04 -1.78
N ALA A 55 -1.97 0.07 -2.46
CA ALA A 55 -0.68 0.74 -2.36
C ALA A 55 -0.39 1.19 -0.91
N LEU A 56 -1.38 1.72 -0.18
CA LEU A 56 -1.22 2.10 1.22
C LEU A 56 -1.10 0.89 2.15
N CYS A 57 -1.92 -0.15 1.95
CA CYS A 57 -1.76 -1.40 2.71
C CYS A 57 -0.36 -2.00 2.52
N ASP A 58 0.13 -2.05 1.28
CA ASP A 58 1.47 -2.53 0.96
C ASP A 58 2.55 -1.66 1.61
N LYS A 59 2.39 -0.33 1.61
CA LYS A 59 3.30 0.58 2.29
C LYS A 59 3.38 0.29 3.79
N ILE A 60 2.25 0.13 4.48
CA ILE A 60 2.19 -0.17 5.91
C ILE A 60 2.83 -1.54 6.21
N ILE A 61 2.51 -2.56 5.41
CA ILE A 61 3.04 -3.92 5.56
C ILE A 61 4.55 -3.96 5.35
N MET A 62 5.03 -3.32 4.29
CA MET A 62 6.42 -3.46 3.82
C MET A 62 7.38 -2.48 4.46
N THR A 63 6.88 -1.49 5.20
CA THR A 63 7.73 -0.59 6.00
C THR A 63 8.10 -1.28 7.32
N PRO A 64 9.40 -1.58 7.55
CA PRO A 64 9.86 -2.14 8.82
C PRO A 64 9.61 -1.17 9.97
N GLY A 65 9.28 -1.68 11.15
CA GLY A 65 9.04 -0.84 12.34
C GLY A 65 7.68 -0.16 12.40
N VAL A 66 6.97 0.00 11.27
CA VAL A 66 5.59 0.51 11.27
C VAL A 66 4.66 -0.56 11.85
N LEU A 67 4.12 -0.25 13.03
CA LEU A 67 3.11 -1.01 13.75
C LEU A 67 2.05 -0.03 14.23
N LEU A 68 0.91 -0.01 13.54
CA LEU A 68 -0.19 0.87 13.90
C LEU A 68 -0.88 0.31 15.14
N ARG A 69 -0.98 1.13 16.19
CA ARG A 69 -1.54 0.72 17.49
C ARG A 69 -2.73 1.57 17.95
N SER A 70 -2.88 2.78 17.42
CA SER A 70 -4.01 3.67 17.72
C SER A 70 -4.44 4.45 16.48
N ILE A 71 -5.67 4.97 16.50
CA ILE A 71 -6.22 5.80 15.43
C ILE A 71 -5.40 7.07 15.24
N SER A 72 -5.16 7.81 16.33
CA SER A 72 -4.39 9.07 16.29
C SER A 72 -2.97 8.88 15.76
N GLN A 73 -2.25 7.82 16.18
CA GLN A 73 -0.92 7.52 15.64
C GLN A 73 -0.99 7.17 14.14
N THR A 74 -2.05 6.49 13.72
CA THR A 74 -2.21 6.11 12.32
C THR A 74 -2.46 7.33 11.44
N LEU A 75 -3.33 8.25 11.87
CA LEU A 75 -3.56 9.50 11.16
C LEU A 75 -2.30 10.36 11.10
N ASP A 76 -1.56 10.47 12.21
CA ASP A 76 -0.26 11.16 12.24
C ASP A 76 0.73 10.56 11.23
N PHE A 77 0.83 9.22 11.17
CA PHE A 77 1.64 8.54 10.17
C PHE A 77 1.18 8.81 8.72
N LEU A 78 -0.13 8.81 8.45
CA LEU A 78 -0.65 9.02 7.09
C LEU A 78 -0.52 10.49 6.64
N VAL A 79 -0.84 11.44 7.51
CA VAL A 79 -0.93 12.86 7.18
C VAL A 79 0.39 13.59 7.40
N ASN A 80 1.15 13.28 8.45
CA ASN A 80 2.39 13.99 8.75
C ASN A 80 3.63 13.27 8.18
N ASP A 81 3.74 11.95 8.39
CA ASP A 81 4.90 11.20 7.90
C ASP A 81 4.81 10.93 6.39
N LEU A 82 3.65 10.44 5.92
CA LEU A 82 3.43 10.17 4.50
C LEU A 82 2.93 11.39 3.72
N ARG A 83 2.49 12.47 4.40
CA ARG A 83 2.04 13.72 3.78
C ARG A 83 0.90 13.53 2.78
N ILE A 84 -0.03 12.65 3.11
CA ILE A 84 -1.22 12.39 2.31
C ILE A 84 -2.32 13.35 2.77
N ASP A 85 -3.02 13.92 1.81
CA ASP A 85 -4.18 14.78 2.07
C ASP A 85 -5.33 13.96 2.69
N GLU A 86 -5.96 14.50 3.74
CA GLU A 86 -7.09 13.86 4.42
C GLU A 86 -8.28 13.65 3.49
N ASP A 87 -8.53 14.59 2.57
CA ASP A 87 -9.60 14.46 1.58
C ASP A 87 -9.35 13.24 0.68
N GLN A 88 -8.10 13.00 0.27
CA GLN A 88 -7.74 11.80 -0.50
C GLN A 88 -7.91 10.52 0.32
N LEU A 89 -7.55 10.53 1.60
CA LEU A 89 -7.73 9.39 2.50
C LEU A 89 -9.21 9.04 2.68
N SER A 90 -10.10 10.04 2.72
CA SER A 90 -11.54 9.85 2.85
C SER A 90 -12.18 9.17 1.62
N THR A 91 -11.54 9.24 0.46
CA THR A 91 -12.03 8.58 -0.77
C THR A 91 -11.76 7.08 -0.84
N LEU A 92 -10.95 6.54 0.08
CA LEU A 92 -10.54 5.13 0.03
C LEU A 92 -11.66 4.19 0.44
N ASP A 93 -11.82 3.10 -0.31
CA ASP A 93 -12.83 2.08 -0.02
C ASP A 93 -12.40 1.18 1.14
N THR A 94 -12.86 1.53 2.35
CA THR A 94 -12.55 0.78 3.57
C THR A 94 -13.18 -0.60 3.62
N GLU A 95 -14.32 -0.81 2.94
CA GLU A 95 -14.98 -2.12 2.87
C GLU A 95 -14.17 -3.08 2.01
N LYS A 96 -13.68 -2.59 0.87
CA LYS A 96 -12.77 -3.35 0.00
C LYS A 96 -11.48 -3.73 0.74
N ILE A 97 -10.88 -2.82 1.49
CA ILE A 97 -9.71 -3.15 2.33
C ILE A 97 -10.06 -4.23 3.36
N ALA A 98 -11.24 -4.16 3.99
CA ALA A 98 -11.68 -5.14 4.98
C ALA A 98 -11.72 -6.57 4.41
N THR A 99 -12.08 -6.74 3.13
CA THR A 99 -12.08 -8.05 2.47
C THR A 99 -10.69 -8.70 2.38
N TRP A 100 -9.61 -7.91 2.41
CA TRP A 100 -8.23 -8.41 2.27
C TRP A 100 -7.60 -8.82 3.60
N ILE A 101 -8.14 -8.33 4.71
CA ILE A 101 -7.58 -8.50 6.07
C ILE A 101 -7.31 -9.96 6.46
N PRO A 102 -8.17 -10.95 6.14
CA PRO A 102 -7.92 -12.34 6.53
C PRO A 102 -6.60 -12.90 6.00
N ASP A 103 -6.23 -12.53 4.78
CA ASP A 103 -5.03 -13.04 4.09
C ASP A 103 -3.86 -12.03 4.10
N ALA A 104 -4.08 -10.82 4.61
CA ALA A 104 -3.08 -9.77 4.63
C ALA A 104 -2.05 -9.95 5.76
N PRO A 105 -0.75 -9.75 5.48
CA PRO A 105 0.25 -9.58 6.53
C PRO A 105 -0.09 -8.37 7.42
N LYS A 106 0.38 -8.37 8.68
CA LYS A 106 0.10 -7.29 9.66
C LYS A 106 -1.40 -6.91 9.76
N ASN A 107 -2.28 -7.90 9.67
CA ASN A 107 -3.74 -7.71 9.72
C ASN A 107 -4.23 -6.85 10.91
N SER A 108 -3.60 -6.95 12.08
CA SER A 108 -3.91 -6.13 13.25
C SER A 108 -3.69 -4.64 13.01
N SER A 109 -2.58 -4.26 12.38
CA SER A 109 -2.31 -2.88 11.98
C SER A 109 -3.27 -2.41 10.89
N LEU A 110 -3.60 -3.27 9.91
CA LEU A 110 -4.57 -2.91 8.87
C LEU A 110 -6.00 -2.71 9.40
N LYS A 111 -6.40 -3.44 10.46
CA LYS A 111 -7.67 -3.18 11.15
C LYS A 111 -7.71 -1.80 11.81
N ILE A 112 -6.59 -1.34 12.37
CA ILE A 112 -6.49 0.00 12.95
C ILE A 112 -6.45 1.05 11.85
N PHE A 113 -5.80 0.77 10.72
CA PHE A 113 -5.83 1.59 9.52
C PHE A 113 -7.25 1.83 9.02
N ILE A 114 -8.07 0.79 8.86
CA ILE A 114 -9.49 0.91 8.49
C ILE A 114 -10.21 1.83 9.47
N LYS A 115 -10.05 1.61 10.79
CA LYS A 115 -10.70 2.45 11.81
C LYS A 115 -10.26 3.92 11.75
N ALA A 116 -9.01 4.18 11.40
CA ALA A 116 -8.49 5.52 11.25
C ALA A 116 -9.10 6.23 10.03
N LEU A 117 -9.18 5.54 8.89
CA LEU A 117 -9.86 6.07 7.70
C LEU A 117 -11.34 6.38 7.97
N GLN A 118 -12.03 5.52 8.74
CA GLN A 118 -13.43 5.72 9.12
C GLN A 118 -13.67 6.85 10.15
N SER A 119 -12.60 7.40 10.73
CA SER A 119 -12.69 8.51 11.70
C SER A 119 -12.43 9.89 11.07
N LEU A 120 -12.05 9.92 9.79
CA LEU A 120 -11.98 11.12 8.96
C LEU A 120 -13.38 11.46 8.43
#